data_AF-A0AAV5J3L6-F1
#
_entry.id   AF-A0AAV5J3L6-F1
#
_cell.length_a   1.000
_cell.length_b   1.000
_cell.length_c   1.000
_cell.angle_alpha   90.00
_cell.angle_beta   90.00
_cell.angle_gamma   90.00
#
_symmetry.space_group_name_H-M   'P 1'
#
loop_
_entity.id
_entity.type
_entity.pdbx_description
1 polymer ?
#
loop_
_entity_poly.entity_id
_entity_poly.type
_entity_poly.pdbx_seq_one_letter_code
_entity_poly.pdbx_strand_id
1 'polypeptide(L)'
;MDFPNPPFPSNPLLSLSSFIHRLGSELASRIDETKRLAGALSVGFTPPAACRHRPLFASVSQPKATAASLSPEQVAKTLVGTAVYTVSNSDNEFVLISDPDGAKSISLLCFRPEDAEALLAQVRLRRRELGSEPKVVPITLDQVYSLKVEGIAFRFLPDPLQIKNALELKASDTKNGFDGVPVFQSDLLVVRKRNKRYCPVYFNKEDIERELSKVSRARGPGVSQHIMVGSLEDVLKKMELSEKNSGWEDLIFIPPGKTSSQHIQDVVKG
;
A
#
# COMPACT_ATOMS: atom_id res chain seq x y z
N MET A 1 -28.05 24.37 -58.96
CA MET A 1 -28.36 23.12 -58.24
C MET A 1 -27.11 22.79 -57.48
N ASP A 2 -27.04 23.20 -56.22
CA ASP A 2 -25.88 22.99 -55.37
C ASP A 2 -26.38 22.37 -54.07
N PHE A 3 -25.89 21.18 -53.77
CA PHE A 3 -26.15 20.47 -52.52
C PHE A 3 -25.21 21.00 -51.44
N PRO A 4 -25.69 21.29 -50.21
CA PRO A 4 -24.82 21.63 -49.10
C PRO A 4 -24.21 20.37 -48.47
N ASN A 5 -22.91 20.40 -48.20
CA ASN A 5 -22.22 19.37 -47.41
C ASN A 5 -22.69 19.42 -45.93
N PRO A 6 -22.95 18.27 -45.28
CA PRO A 6 -23.23 18.22 -43.85
C PRO A 6 -21.96 18.39 -42.98
N PRO A 7 -22.13 18.73 -41.68
CA PRO A 7 -21.05 19.24 -40.83
C PRO A 7 -20.16 18.13 -40.26
N PHE A 8 -18.86 18.43 -40.13
CA PHE A 8 -17.96 17.64 -39.30
C PHE A 8 -18.37 17.74 -37.82
N PRO A 9 -18.59 16.63 -37.09
CA PRO A 9 -18.74 16.69 -35.65
C PRO A 9 -17.36 16.85 -34.98
N SER A 10 -17.33 17.77 -34.03
CA SER A 10 -16.22 18.11 -33.14
C SER A 10 -15.64 16.87 -32.43
N ASN A 11 -14.31 16.73 -32.47
CA ASN A 11 -13.56 15.68 -31.78
C ASN A 11 -13.71 15.79 -30.24
N PRO A 12 -14.13 14.73 -29.53
CA PRO A 12 -14.27 14.73 -28.07
C PRO A 12 -12.97 14.35 -27.33
N LEU A 13 -11.80 14.72 -27.87
CA LEU A 13 -10.49 14.29 -27.34
C LEU A 13 -9.72 15.38 -26.57
N LEU A 14 -10.35 16.53 -26.29
CA LEU A 14 -9.72 17.60 -25.51
C LEU A 14 -10.09 17.61 -24.02
N SER A 15 -10.91 16.66 -23.52
CA SER A 15 -11.38 16.67 -22.13
C SER A 15 -10.65 15.71 -21.17
N LEU A 16 -9.68 14.91 -21.63
CA LEU A 16 -8.90 13.99 -20.78
C LEU A 16 -7.44 14.41 -20.60
N SER A 17 -6.98 15.41 -21.35
CA SER A 17 -5.62 15.97 -21.27
C SER A 17 -5.38 16.78 -19.99
N SER A 18 -6.42 17.32 -19.36
CA SER A 18 -6.31 18.09 -18.11
C SER A 18 -6.20 17.26 -16.83
N PHE A 19 -6.43 15.94 -16.90
CA PHE A 19 -6.38 15.09 -15.69
C PHE A 19 -4.98 14.54 -15.38
N ILE A 20 -4.15 14.29 -16.39
CA ILE A 20 -2.81 13.71 -16.18
C ILE A 20 -1.77 14.79 -15.81
N HIS A 21 -1.92 16.02 -16.31
CA HIS A 21 -1.03 17.12 -15.93
C HIS A 21 -1.24 17.62 -14.49
N ARG A 22 -2.45 17.45 -13.91
CA ARG A 22 -2.74 17.92 -12.54
C ARG A 22 -2.23 16.96 -11.45
N LEU A 23 -1.97 15.69 -11.77
CA LEU A 23 -1.37 14.77 -10.81
C LEU A 23 0.17 14.85 -10.76
N GLY A 24 0.79 15.39 -11.81
CA GLY A 24 2.25 15.52 -11.91
C GLY A 24 2.82 16.81 -11.32
N SER A 25 2.07 17.93 -11.31
CA SER A 25 2.63 19.23 -10.91
C SER A 25 2.45 19.59 -9.43
N GLU A 26 1.70 18.82 -8.64
CA GLU A 26 1.43 19.14 -7.23
C GLU A 26 2.23 18.27 -6.24
N LEU A 27 3.01 17.28 -6.73
CA LEU A 27 3.91 16.46 -5.90
C LEU A 27 5.35 17.01 -5.84
N ALA A 28 5.75 17.86 -6.79
CA ALA A 28 7.12 18.37 -6.91
C ALA A 28 7.46 19.48 -5.90
N SER A 29 6.48 20.09 -5.23
CA SER A 29 6.72 21.25 -4.34
C SER A 29 6.73 20.93 -2.84
N ARG A 30 6.71 19.66 -2.41
CA ARG A 30 6.69 19.30 -0.97
C ARG A 30 7.83 18.39 -0.48
N ILE A 31 8.85 18.16 -1.30
CA ILE A 31 9.97 17.27 -0.94
C ILE A 31 11.28 18.03 -0.62
N ASP A 32 11.27 19.37 -0.52
CA ASP A 32 12.50 20.15 -0.23
C ASP A 32 12.44 21.08 1.01
N GLU A 33 11.52 20.88 1.97
CA GLU A 33 11.45 21.79 3.14
C GLU A 33 11.31 21.10 4.50
N THR A 34 12.04 20.00 4.72
CA THR A 34 12.12 19.38 6.06
C THR A 34 13.54 18.98 6.45
N LYS A 35 14.49 19.88 6.21
CA LYS A 35 15.82 19.86 6.84
C LYS A 35 16.30 21.27 7.14
N ARG A 36 15.64 21.95 8.09
CA ARG A 36 16.21 23.00 8.97
C ARG A 36 15.06 23.66 9.71
N LEU A 37 14.91 23.30 10.97
CA LEU A 37 14.53 24.17 12.11
C LEU A 37 14.38 23.26 13.34
N ALA A 38 15.51 22.75 13.81
CA ALA A 38 15.67 22.38 15.20
C ALA A 38 16.05 23.66 15.96
N GLY A 39 15.25 24.07 16.92
CA GLY A 39 15.58 25.15 17.86
C GLY A 39 14.43 26.10 18.11
N ALA A 40 14.09 26.25 19.40
CA ALA A 40 13.13 27.18 20.00
C ALA A 40 11.64 26.80 19.89
N LEU A 41 11.09 26.25 20.99
CA LEU A 41 10.25 27.01 21.94
C LEU A 41 9.67 26.06 22.99
N SER A 42 10.28 26.10 24.17
CA SER A 42 9.73 25.60 25.43
C SER A 42 8.68 26.58 25.96
N VAL A 43 7.39 26.25 25.92
CA VAL A 43 6.37 26.86 26.78
C VAL A 43 5.34 25.79 27.15
N GLY A 44 5.14 25.61 28.45
CA GLY A 44 4.33 24.55 29.03
C GLY A 44 2.82 24.72 28.80
N PHE A 45 2.17 23.60 28.59
CA PHE A 45 0.73 23.40 28.81
C PHE A 45 0.53 22.02 29.41
N THR A 46 -0.04 21.97 30.61
CA THR A 46 -0.56 20.73 31.22
C THR A 46 -2.07 20.67 30.99
N PRO A 47 -2.59 19.57 30.39
CA PRO A 47 -4.01 19.22 30.49
C PRO A 47 -4.23 18.01 31.42
N PRO A 48 -5.45 17.85 31.96
CA PRO A 48 -5.76 16.92 33.04
C PRO A 48 -5.83 15.46 32.58
N ALA A 49 -5.62 14.57 33.54
CA ALA A 49 -5.55 13.12 33.37
C ALA A 49 -6.90 12.48 32.97
N ALA A 50 -6.99 11.94 31.76
CA ALA A 50 -7.77 10.76 31.39
C ALA A 50 -7.46 10.37 29.93
N CYS A 51 -7.61 9.07 29.61
CA CYS A 51 -7.41 8.45 28.30
C CYS A 51 -5.94 8.20 27.86
N ARG A 52 -5.36 7.13 28.43
CA ARG A 52 -4.18 6.44 27.87
C ARG A 52 -4.55 5.77 26.55
N HIS A 53 -4.51 6.50 25.44
CA HIS A 53 -4.48 5.88 24.10
C HIS A 53 -3.07 5.30 23.88
N ARG A 54 -2.97 3.97 24.02
CA ARG A 54 -1.78 3.18 23.67
C ARG A 54 -1.66 3.11 22.14
N PRO A 55 -0.45 3.18 21.56
CA PRO A 55 -0.31 3.10 20.11
C PRO A 55 -0.63 1.68 19.62
N LEU A 56 -1.75 1.55 18.91
CA LEU A 56 -2.05 0.41 18.06
C LEU A 56 -1.10 0.40 16.85
N PHE A 57 -0.96 -0.78 16.25
CA PHE A 57 0.18 -1.32 15.49
C PHE A 57 1.32 -1.94 16.33
N ALA A 58 1.50 -1.58 17.61
CA ALA A 58 2.36 -2.33 18.53
C ALA A 58 2.19 -1.90 20.00
N SER A 59 1.54 -2.72 20.85
CA SER A 59 1.88 -2.78 22.29
C SER A 59 1.13 -3.88 23.07
N VAL A 60 1.83 -4.72 23.84
CA VAL A 60 2.08 -4.59 25.31
C VAL A 60 3.01 -5.73 25.84
N SER A 61 4.19 -5.30 26.29
CA SER A 61 5.20 -5.78 27.28
C SER A 61 5.40 -7.28 27.66
N GLN A 62 6.62 -7.78 27.40
CA GLN A 62 7.38 -8.75 28.23
C GLN A 62 8.90 -8.39 28.24
N PRO A 63 9.72 -8.88 29.20
CA PRO A 63 10.90 -8.17 29.69
C PRO A 63 12.15 -8.23 28.79
N LYS A 64 12.94 -7.18 28.97
CA LYS A 64 14.22 -6.75 28.40
C LYS A 64 15.21 -7.86 27.99
N ALA A 65 15.56 -7.89 26.71
CA ALA A 65 16.81 -8.45 26.19
C ALA A 65 17.30 -7.63 24.97
N THR A 66 18.61 -7.62 24.78
CA THR A 66 19.43 -6.81 23.86
C THR A 66 18.79 -6.47 22.50
N ALA A 67 18.79 -5.16 22.20
CA ALA A 67 18.10 -4.54 21.07
C ALA A 67 18.75 -4.90 19.73
N ALA A 68 18.09 -5.77 18.99
CA ALA A 68 18.18 -5.85 17.55
C ALA A 68 16.76 -5.61 17.02
N SER A 69 16.60 -4.81 15.97
CA SER A 69 15.31 -4.65 15.31
C SER A 69 14.90 -5.92 14.57
N LEU A 70 13.68 -5.95 14.02
CA LEU A 70 13.26 -7.06 13.16
C LEU A 70 14.20 -7.18 11.96
N SER A 71 14.64 -8.40 11.65
CA SER A 71 15.50 -8.59 10.48
C SER A 71 14.70 -8.40 9.18
N PRO A 72 15.33 -7.94 8.08
CA PRO A 72 14.65 -7.82 6.79
C PRO A 72 13.99 -9.13 6.33
N GLU A 73 14.61 -10.27 6.63
CA GLU A 73 14.06 -11.61 6.35
C GLU A 73 12.77 -11.88 7.13
N GLN A 74 12.66 -11.39 8.37
CA GLN A 74 11.45 -11.52 9.17
C GLN A 74 10.33 -10.66 8.62
N VAL A 75 10.64 -9.44 8.16
CA VAL A 75 9.68 -8.54 7.50
C VAL A 75 9.23 -9.15 6.17
N ALA A 76 10.15 -9.63 5.33
CA ALA A 76 9.82 -10.29 4.07
C ALA A 76 8.86 -11.49 4.30
N LYS A 77 9.08 -12.28 5.35
CA LYS A 77 8.20 -13.41 5.70
C LYS A 77 6.76 -13.01 5.99
N THR A 78 6.49 -11.80 6.49
CA THR A 78 5.10 -11.36 6.74
C THR A 78 4.35 -10.97 5.48
N LEU A 79 5.07 -10.71 4.38
CA LEU A 79 4.54 -10.30 3.07
C LEU A 79 4.26 -11.47 2.12
N VAL A 80 4.69 -12.69 2.51
CA VAL A 80 4.57 -13.89 1.68
C VAL A 80 3.13 -14.11 1.22
N GLY A 81 2.97 -14.42 -0.07
CA GLY A 81 1.69 -14.82 -0.65
C GLY A 81 0.77 -13.68 -1.08
N THR A 82 1.16 -12.41 -0.87
CA THR A 82 0.49 -11.28 -1.51
C THR A 82 1.13 -11.01 -2.86
N ALA A 83 0.36 -11.13 -3.94
CA ALA A 83 0.83 -10.85 -5.29
C ALA A 83 0.55 -9.38 -5.67
N VAL A 84 1.49 -8.79 -6.39
CA VAL A 84 1.34 -7.56 -7.18
C VAL A 84 1.72 -7.86 -8.62
N TYR A 85 1.29 -7.01 -9.54
CA TYR A 85 1.39 -7.24 -10.98
C TYR A 85 2.27 -6.18 -11.61
N THR A 86 3.16 -6.60 -12.49
CA THR A 86 4.05 -5.70 -13.23
C THR A 86 4.08 -6.10 -14.70
N VAL A 87 4.44 -5.16 -15.57
CA VAL A 87 4.64 -5.44 -16.98
C VAL A 87 6.11 -5.77 -17.21
N SER A 88 6.36 -6.88 -17.91
CA SER A 88 7.70 -7.33 -18.26
C SER A 88 7.83 -7.60 -19.76
N ASN A 89 9.05 -7.61 -20.27
CA ASN A 89 9.36 -8.07 -21.62
C ASN A 89 9.39 -9.63 -21.70
N SER A 90 9.72 -10.18 -22.87
CA SER A 90 9.85 -11.63 -23.06
C SER A 90 10.90 -12.28 -22.15
N ASP A 91 11.92 -11.50 -21.75
CA ASP A 91 13.03 -11.93 -20.91
C ASP A 91 12.72 -11.79 -19.40
N ASN A 92 11.46 -11.46 -19.06
CA ASN A 92 10.98 -11.20 -17.70
C ASN A 92 11.66 -10.01 -17.01
N GLU A 93 12.24 -9.08 -17.76
CA GLU A 93 12.75 -7.82 -17.22
C GLU A 93 11.61 -6.81 -17.08
N PHE A 94 11.63 -6.02 -16.01
CA PHE A 94 10.59 -5.03 -15.74
C PHE A 94 10.60 -3.91 -16.77
N VAL A 95 9.41 -3.49 -17.19
CA VAL A 95 9.26 -2.26 -17.97
C VAL A 95 9.50 -1.06 -17.07
N LEU A 96 10.46 -0.24 -17.46
CA LEU A 96 10.89 0.94 -16.73
C LEU A 96 10.38 2.23 -17.38
N ILE A 97 10.01 3.19 -16.56
CA ILE A 97 9.65 4.56 -16.92
C ILE A 97 10.80 5.46 -16.48
N SER A 98 11.39 6.23 -17.38
CA SER A 98 12.39 7.22 -17.00
C SER A 98 11.76 8.29 -16.10
N ASP A 99 12.39 8.56 -14.96
CA ASP A 99 12.02 9.67 -14.10
C ASP A 99 12.33 11.00 -14.83
N PRO A 100 11.47 12.03 -14.77
CA PRO A 100 11.71 13.31 -15.46
C PRO A 100 13.01 13.99 -15.01
N ASP A 101 13.41 13.76 -13.76
CA ASP A 101 14.65 14.27 -13.18
C ASP A 101 15.90 13.46 -13.60
N GLY A 102 15.72 12.37 -14.36
CA GLY A 102 16.78 11.58 -14.98
C GLY A 102 17.63 10.73 -14.03
N ALA A 103 17.43 10.85 -12.72
CA ALA A 103 18.28 10.19 -11.72
C ALA A 103 17.95 8.72 -11.48
N LYS A 104 16.70 8.30 -11.70
CA LYS A 104 16.24 6.92 -11.48
C LYS A 104 15.28 6.48 -12.58
N SER A 105 15.17 5.18 -12.77
CA SER A 105 14.10 4.55 -13.53
C SER A 105 13.01 4.07 -12.58
N ILE A 106 11.74 4.19 -12.94
CA ILE A 106 10.60 3.79 -12.11
C ILE A 106 9.96 2.54 -12.69
N SER A 107 9.78 1.51 -11.88
CA SER A 107 8.93 0.35 -12.20
C SER A 107 7.62 0.44 -11.43
N LEU A 108 6.49 0.25 -12.12
CA LEU A 108 5.17 0.24 -11.50
C LEU A 108 4.77 -1.16 -11.04
N LEU A 109 4.19 -1.25 -9.84
CA LEU A 109 3.70 -2.50 -9.25
C LEU A 109 2.22 -2.32 -8.89
N CYS A 110 1.33 -2.93 -9.65
CA CYS A 110 -0.12 -2.78 -9.52
C CYS A 110 -0.69 -3.81 -8.54
N PHE A 111 -1.55 -3.38 -7.62
CA PHE A 111 -2.29 -4.31 -6.76
C PHE A 111 -3.44 -5.02 -7.50
N ARG A 112 -3.86 -4.48 -8.64
CA ARG A 112 -4.89 -5.05 -9.50
C ARG A 112 -4.30 -5.51 -10.83
N PRO A 113 -4.68 -6.70 -11.32
CA PRO A 113 -4.23 -7.16 -12.63
C PRO A 113 -4.79 -6.28 -13.75
N GLU A 114 -6.02 -5.76 -13.62
CA GLU A 114 -6.60 -4.89 -14.65
C GLU A 114 -5.79 -3.61 -14.86
N ASP A 115 -5.20 -3.06 -13.80
CA ASP A 115 -4.37 -1.86 -13.89
C ASP A 115 -3.03 -2.16 -14.57
N ALA A 116 -2.46 -3.35 -14.33
CA ALA A 116 -1.26 -3.81 -15.04
C ALA A 116 -1.54 -4.10 -16.53
N GLU A 117 -2.71 -4.64 -16.85
CA GLU A 117 -3.15 -4.84 -18.25
C GLU A 117 -3.37 -3.50 -18.97
N ALA A 118 -3.93 -2.51 -18.28
CA ALA A 118 -4.05 -1.16 -18.82
C ALA A 118 -2.68 -0.54 -19.09
N LEU A 119 -1.70 -0.72 -18.18
CA LEU A 119 -0.33 -0.31 -18.39
C LEU A 119 0.31 -1.05 -19.59
N LEU A 120 0.08 -2.35 -19.71
CA LEU A 120 0.55 -3.17 -20.84
C LEU A 120 0.01 -2.63 -22.18
N ALA A 121 -1.27 -2.28 -22.25
CA ALA A 121 -1.86 -1.68 -23.44
C ALA A 121 -1.16 -0.35 -23.81
N GLN A 122 -0.82 0.48 -22.83
CA GLN A 122 -0.07 1.72 -23.07
C GLN A 122 1.36 1.45 -23.57
N VAL A 123 2.03 0.43 -23.04
CA VAL A 123 3.37 0.02 -23.49
C VAL A 123 3.33 -0.46 -24.94
N ARG A 124 2.33 -1.28 -25.30
CA ARG A 124 2.11 -1.78 -26.67
C ARG A 124 1.84 -0.66 -27.67
N LEU A 125 1.11 0.38 -27.27
CA LEU A 125 0.87 1.55 -28.12
C LEU A 125 2.14 2.35 -28.42
N ARG A 126 3.06 2.47 -27.45
CA ARG A 126 4.31 3.23 -27.60
C ARG A 126 5.40 2.45 -28.32
N ARG A 127 5.51 1.14 -28.07
CA ARG A 127 6.48 0.27 -28.74
C ARG A 127 5.81 -0.46 -29.92
N ARG A 128 5.66 0.24 -31.05
CA ARG A 128 5.14 -0.36 -32.30
C ARG A 128 6.10 -1.37 -32.95
N GLU A 129 7.38 -1.35 -32.59
CA GLU A 129 8.42 -2.17 -33.22
C GLU A 129 9.38 -2.74 -32.17
N LEU A 130 9.14 -3.96 -31.69
CA LEU A 130 10.19 -4.84 -31.14
C LEU A 130 9.66 -6.28 -31.07
N GLY A 131 10.49 -7.27 -31.45
CA GLY A 131 10.13 -8.69 -31.53
C GLY A 131 9.82 -9.40 -30.20
N SER A 132 9.65 -8.66 -29.09
CA SER A 132 9.28 -9.17 -27.78
C SER A 132 7.90 -8.65 -27.39
N GLU A 133 6.92 -9.53 -27.23
CA GLU A 133 5.61 -9.17 -26.72
C GLU A 133 5.66 -8.94 -25.19
N PRO A 134 5.38 -7.72 -24.71
CA PRO A 134 5.31 -7.49 -23.27
C PRO A 134 4.09 -8.22 -22.68
N LYS A 135 4.22 -8.63 -21.41
CA LYS A 135 3.21 -9.40 -20.68
C LYS A 135 3.11 -8.95 -19.22
N VAL A 136 1.94 -9.13 -18.63
CA VAL A 136 1.74 -8.96 -17.19
C VAL A 136 2.28 -10.18 -16.45
N VAL A 137 3.08 -9.95 -15.42
CA VAL A 137 3.67 -10.99 -14.57
C VAL A 137 3.31 -10.71 -13.11
N PRO A 138 2.78 -11.71 -12.39
CA PRO A 138 2.63 -11.63 -10.95
C PRO A 138 3.99 -11.79 -10.25
N ILE A 139 4.25 -10.93 -9.26
CA ILE A 139 5.41 -11.00 -8.36
C ILE A 139 4.90 -10.87 -6.92
N THR A 140 5.53 -11.53 -5.96
CA THR A 140 5.07 -11.45 -4.56
C THR A 140 5.71 -10.28 -3.81
N LEU A 141 5.01 -9.72 -2.82
CA LEU A 141 5.51 -8.58 -2.05
C LEU A 141 6.80 -8.89 -1.29
N ASP A 142 7.01 -10.13 -0.83
CA ASP A 142 8.25 -10.56 -0.19
C ASP A 142 9.44 -10.53 -1.16
N GLN A 143 9.21 -10.89 -2.43
CA GLN A 143 10.21 -10.78 -3.48
C GLN A 143 10.50 -9.31 -3.77
N VAL A 144 9.46 -8.48 -3.98
CA VAL A 144 9.59 -7.03 -4.21
C VAL A 144 10.36 -6.35 -3.09
N TYR A 145 10.05 -6.67 -1.84
CA TYR A 145 10.73 -6.11 -0.67
C TYR A 145 12.23 -6.48 -0.65
N SER A 146 12.58 -7.66 -1.16
CA SER A 146 13.96 -8.13 -1.26
C SER A 146 14.70 -7.60 -2.51
N LEU A 147 13.98 -7.08 -3.50
CA LEU A 147 14.58 -6.51 -4.71
C LEU A 147 15.25 -5.18 -4.40
N LYS A 148 16.59 -5.20 -4.39
CA LYS A 148 17.41 -3.99 -4.37
C LYS A 148 18.14 -3.89 -5.71
N VAL A 149 17.67 -3.01 -6.57
CA VAL A 149 18.32 -2.73 -7.85
C VAL A 149 18.77 -1.29 -7.86
N GLU A 150 20.05 -1.08 -8.16
CA GLU A 150 20.60 0.27 -8.26
C GLU A 150 19.95 1.03 -9.42
N GLY A 151 19.64 2.30 -9.19
CA GLY A 151 19.05 3.16 -10.22
C GLY A 151 17.57 2.88 -10.54
N ILE A 152 16.91 1.95 -9.85
CA ILE A 152 15.48 1.66 -10.04
C ILE A 152 14.69 1.94 -8.76
N ALA A 153 13.58 2.68 -8.88
CA ALA A 153 12.58 2.85 -7.85
C ALA A 153 11.34 2.04 -8.18
N PHE A 154 10.86 1.24 -7.22
CA PHE A 154 9.57 0.56 -7.35
C PHE A 154 8.47 1.42 -6.75
N ARG A 155 7.39 1.64 -7.50
CA ARG A 155 6.24 2.41 -7.05
C ARG A 155 4.98 1.56 -7.12
N PHE A 156 4.29 1.47 -6.01
CA PHE A 156 3.00 0.78 -5.95
C PHE A 156 1.90 1.62 -6.59
N LEU A 157 1.02 0.96 -7.32
CA LEU A 157 -0.26 1.47 -7.76
C LEU A 157 -1.37 0.75 -6.96
N PRO A 158 -1.94 1.41 -5.93
CA PRO A 158 -2.95 0.81 -5.06
C PRO A 158 -4.29 0.67 -5.77
N ASP A 159 -5.13 -0.25 -5.28
CA ASP A 159 -6.52 -0.35 -5.73
C ASP A 159 -7.29 0.95 -5.43
N PRO A 160 -7.84 1.63 -6.45
CA PRO A 160 -8.63 2.86 -6.27
C PRO A 160 -9.82 2.69 -5.29
N LEU A 161 -10.43 1.50 -5.24
CA LEU A 161 -11.50 1.22 -4.28
C LEU A 161 -10.98 1.29 -2.84
N GLN A 162 -9.80 0.72 -2.59
CA GLN A 162 -9.21 0.71 -1.26
C GLN A 162 -8.71 2.10 -0.84
N ILE A 163 -8.28 2.92 -1.80
CA ILE A 163 -7.98 4.35 -1.55
C ILE A 163 -9.25 5.09 -1.10
N LYS A 164 -10.37 4.90 -1.80
CA LYS A 164 -11.66 5.49 -1.42
C LYS A 164 -12.08 5.03 -0.01
N ASN A 165 -12.04 3.73 0.24
CA ASN A 165 -12.35 3.13 1.54
C ASN A 165 -11.49 3.70 2.68
N ALA A 166 -10.20 3.88 2.43
CA ALA A 166 -9.24 4.44 3.38
C ALA A 166 -9.55 5.91 3.72
N LEU A 167 -9.90 6.71 2.72
CA LEU A 167 -10.27 8.12 2.90
C LEU A 167 -11.59 8.27 3.66
N GLU A 168 -12.58 7.42 3.40
CA GLU A 168 -13.85 7.40 4.14
C GLU A 168 -13.64 7.08 5.63
N LEU A 169 -12.70 6.18 5.95
CA LEU A 169 -12.34 5.84 7.34
C LEU A 169 -11.45 6.90 8.02
N LYS A 170 -10.69 7.70 7.24
CA LYS A 170 -9.83 8.80 7.72
C LYS A 170 -10.53 10.17 7.72
N ALA A 171 -11.86 10.22 7.87
CA ALA A 171 -12.75 11.38 7.66
C ALA A 171 -12.31 12.76 8.24
N SER A 172 -11.31 12.82 9.11
CA SER A 172 -10.70 14.03 9.65
C SER A 172 -9.75 14.79 8.70
N ASP A 173 -9.17 14.13 7.69
CA ASP A 173 -8.06 14.66 6.86
C ASP A 173 -8.35 14.65 5.34
N THR A 174 -9.57 14.99 4.93
CA THR A 174 -10.00 14.99 3.52
C THR A 174 -9.32 16.01 2.61
N LYS A 175 -8.49 16.91 3.16
CA LYS A 175 -7.75 17.92 2.37
C LYS A 175 -6.57 17.34 1.62
N ASN A 176 -6.03 16.21 2.07
CA ASN A 176 -4.91 15.53 1.44
C ASN A 176 -5.37 14.16 0.92
N GLY A 177 -4.86 13.75 -0.24
CA GLY A 177 -5.08 12.38 -0.75
C GLY A 177 -4.48 11.32 0.19
N PHE A 178 -4.74 10.05 -0.11
CA PHE A 178 -4.10 8.96 0.62
C PHE A 178 -2.68 8.72 0.07
N ASP A 179 -1.69 8.77 0.94
CA ASP A 179 -0.29 8.50 0.59
C ASP A 179 0.09 7.04 0.90
N GLY A 180 0.63 6.34 -0.10
CA GLY A 180 0.98 4.92 -0.03
C GLY A 180 -0.17 3.95 -0.32
N VAL A 181 0.05 2.67 -0.01
CA VAL A 181 -0.92 1.59 -0.20
C VAL A 181 -1.76 1.40 1.07
N PRO A 182 -3.09 1.55 1.02
CA PRO A 182 -3.93 1.35 2.18
C PRO A 182 -3.85 -0.07 2.74
N VAL A 183 -3.77 -0.17 4.06
CA VAL A 183 -3.93 -1.42 4.80
C VAL A 183 -4.84 -1.20 6.01
N PHE A 184 -5.59 -2.25 6.37
CA PHE A 184 -6.64 -2.20 7.37
C PHE A 184 -6.37 -3.19 8.51
N GLN A 185 -6.58 -2.73 9.75
CA GLN A 185 -6.36 -3.56 10.94
C GLN A 185 -7.45 -3.30 11.98
N SER A 186 -7.73 -4.30 12.83
CA SER A 186 -8.57 -4.18 14.01
C SER A 186 -7.94 -4.88 15.20
N ASP A 187 -8.08 -4.31 16.39
CA ASP A 187 -7.65 -4.90 17.67
C ASP A 187 -8.54 -6.08 18.12
N LEU A 188 -9.74 -6.17 17.57
CA LEU A 188 -10.68 -7.27 17.81
C LEU A 188 -10.29 -8.55 17.06
N LEU A 189 -9.40 -8.45 16.05
CA LEU A 189 -8.91 -9.58 15.29
C LEU A 189 -7.51 -9.97 15.75
N VAL A 190 -7.44 -11.03 16.56
CA VAL A 190 -6.19 -11.65 16.98
C VAL A 190 -6.35 -13.16 16.87
N VAL A 191 -5.48 -13.81 16.10
CA VAL A 191 -5.48 -15.26 15.90
C VAL A 191 -4.37 -15.90 16.71
N ARG A 192 -4.64 -17.03 17.38
CA ARG A 192 -3.61 -17.83 18.07
C ARG A 192 -3.47 -19.18 17.40
N LYS A 193 -2.24 -19.58 17.04
CA LYS A 193 -1.94 -20.87 16.43
C LYS A 193 -0.53 -21.33 16.78
N ARG A 194 -0.37 -22.61 17.17
CA ARG A 194 0.92 -23.21 17.58
C ARG A 194 1.69 -22.36 18.61
N ASN A 195 1.01 -21.90 19.65
CA ASN A 195 1.57 -21.03 20.69
C ASN A 195 2.12 -19.67 20.18
N LYS A 196 1.81 -19.29 18.94
CA LYS A 196 2.13 -17.98 18.37
C LYS A 196 0.86 -17.16 18.19
N ARG A 197 0.97 -15.85 18.45
CA ARG A 197 -0.07 -14.85 18.19
C ARG A 197 0.15 -14.25 16.80
N TYR A 198 -0.96 -13.96 16.12
CA TYR A 198 -0.99 -13.33 14.82
C TYR A 198 -1.98 -12.17 14.85
N CYS A 199 -1.53 -11.02 14.36
CA CYS A 199 -2.26 -9.77 14.22
C CYS A 199 -2.45 -9.51 12.72
N PRO A 200 -3.57 -9.94 12.13
CA PRO A 200 -3.79 -9.84 10.70
C PRO A 200 -3.96 -8.39 10.24
N VAL A 201 -3.34 -8.07 9.10
CA VAL A 201 -3.43 -6.78 8.40
C VAL A 201 -3.95 -7.06 7.00
N TYR A 202 -5.00 -6.38 6.57
CA TYR A 202 -5.71 -6.68 5.32
C TYR A 202 -5.46 -5.59 4.28
N PHE A 203 -5.34 -5.97 3.01
CA PHE A 203 -5.29 -5.03 1.89
C PHE A 203 -6.68 -4.55 1.44
N ASN A 204 -7.72 -5.36 1.68
CA ASN A 204 -9.10 -5.01 1.35
C ASN A 204 -9.91 -4.74 2.62
N LYS A 205 -10.65 -3.64 2.64
CA LYS A 205 -11.60 -3.31 3.70
C LYS A 205 -12.69 -4.37 3.83
N GLU A 206 -13.15 -4.91 2.71
CA GLU A 206 -14.25 -5.88 2.67
C GLU A 206 -13.85 -7.21 3.34
N ASP A 207 -12.56 -7.58 3.29
CA ASP A 207 -12.04 -8.80 3.94
C ASP A 207 -12.05 -8.66 5.47
N ILE A 208 -11.58 -7.53 5.99
CA ILE A 208 -11.59 -7.27 7.44
C ILE A 208 -13.02 -7.12 7.98
N GLU A 209 -13.93 -6.47 7.26
CA GLU A 209 -15.33 -6.33 7.67
C GLU A 209 -16.03 -7.69 7.77
N ARG A 210 -15.77 -8.58 6.82
CA ARG A 210 -16.27 -9.96 6.84
C ARG A 210 -15.72 -10.75 8.02
N GLU A 211 -14.44 -10.61 8.36
CA GLU A 211 -13.88 -11.28 9.54
C GLU A 211 -14.43 -10.69 10.85
N LEU A 212 -14.59 -9.37 10.94
CA LEU A 212 -15.19 -8.70 12.09
C LEU A 212 -16.67 -9.08 12.30
N SER A 213 -17.43 -9.30 11.23
CA SER A 213 -18.84 -9.72 11.33
C SER A 213 -19.04 -11.03 12.10
N LYS A 214 -17.98 -11.86 12.18
CA LYS A 214 -17.97 -13.14 12.92
C LYS A 214 -17.64 -12.93 14.40
N VAL A 215 -17.10 -11.79 14.79
CA VAL A 215 -16.72 -11.47 16.17
C VAL A 215 -17.92 -10.88 16.91
N SER A 216 -18.38 -11.56 17.96
CA SER A 216 -19.55 -11.13 18.74
C SER A 216 -19.43 -9.70 19.30
N ARG A 217 -18.21 -9.27 19.65
CA ARG A 217 -17.92 -7.91 20.16
C ARG A 217 -17.99 -6.81 19.11
N ALA A 218 -17.91 -7.16 17.83
CA ALA A 218 -18.13 -6.24 16.71
C ALA A 218 -19.58 -6.28 16.20
N ARG A 219 -20.45 -7.11 16.81
CA ARG A 219 -21.85 -7.30 16.41
C ARG A 219 -22.70 -6.14 16.94
N GLY A 220 -22.76 -5.06 16.17
CA GLY A 220 -23.54 -3.85 16.46
C GLY A 220 -23.44 -2.83 15.33
N PRO A 221 -24.17 -1.70 15.39
CA PRO A 221 -23.99 -0.61 14.44
C PRO A 221 -22.57 -0.04 14.62
N GLY A 222 -21.69 -0.22 13.62
CA GLY A 222 -20.35 0.37 13.64
C GLY A 222 -19.15 -0.57 13.48
N VAL A 223 -19.24 -1.67 12.72
CA VAL A 223 -18.07 -2.53 12.40
C VAL A 223 -16.87 -1.71 11.92
N SER A 224 -17.12 -0.72 11.07
CA SER A 224 -16.11 0.19 10.53
C SER A 224 -15.44 1.08 11.59
N GLN A 225 -16.06 1.30 12.76
CA GLN A 225 -15.46 2.06 13.88
C GLN A 225 -14.30 1.29 14.54
N HIS A 226 -14.23 -0.02 14.32
CA HIS A 226 -13.17 -0.88 14.84
C HIS A 226 -12.05 -1.11 13.82
N ILE A 227 -12.08 -0.41 12.67
CA ILE A 227 -11.08 -0.53 11.62
C ILE A 227 -10.18 0.70 11.65
N MET A 228 -8.88 0.46 11.76
CA MET A 228 -7.86 1.48 11.59
C MET A 228 -7.22 1.34 10.21
N VAL A 229 -6.78 2.48 9.68
CA VAL A 229 -6.13 2.58 8.38
C VAL A 229 -4.68 3.00 8.54
N GLY A 230 -3.76 2.25 7.93
CA GLY A 230 -2.35 2.59 7.77
C GLY A 230 -1.93 2.54 6.29
N SER A 231 -0.72 2.98 5.99
CA SER A 231 -0.07 2.71 4.70
C SER A 231 0.91 1.55 4.84
N LEU A 232 1.00 0.68 3.83
CA LEU A 232 1.94 -0.44 3.80
C LEU A 232 3.37 0.03 4.07
N GLU A 233 3.77 1.12 3.42
CA GLU A 233 5.10 1.70 3.50
C GLU A 233 5.45 2.15 4.93
N ASP A 234 4.51 2.80 5.63
CA ASP A 234 4.72 3.20 7.02
C ASP A 234 4.76 1.99 7.96
N VAL A 235 3.92 0.98 7.71
CA VAL A 235 3.93 -0.26 8.50
C VAL A 235 5.27 -0.97 8.34
N LEU A 236 5.76 -1.14 7.12
CA LEU A 236 7.05 -1.79 6.84
C LEU A 236 8.21 -1.03 7.49
N LYS A 237 8.24 0.30 7.31
CA LYS A 237 9.25 1.16 7.95
C LYS A 237 9.23 1.02 9.47
N LYS A 238 8.05 0.96 10.08
CA LYS A 238 7.92 0.77 11.54
C LYS A 238 8.37 -0.62 11.98
N MET A 239 8.06 -1.67 11.21
CA MET A 239 8.57 -3.03 11.49
C MET A 239 10.10 -3.06 11.51
N GLU A 240 10.76 -2.46 10.52
CA GLU A 240 12.22 -2.40 10.42
C GLU A 240 12.89 -1.61 11.55
N LEU A 241 12.23 -0.54 12.03
CA LEU A 241 12.74 0.31 13.10
C LEU A 241 12.39 -0.20 14.50
N SER A 242 11.42 -1.09 14.62
CA SER A 242 10.93 -1.57 15.91
C SER A 242 11.89 -2.53 16.60
N GLU A 243 11.95 -2.44 17.93
CA GLU A 243 12.70 -3.39 18.76
C GLU A 243 12.02 -4.76 18.77
N LYS A 244 12.79 -5.84 18.94
CA LYS A 244 12.24 -7.18 19.20
C LYS A 244 11.29 -7.19 20.41
N ASN A 245 10.25 -8.01 20.35
CA ASN A 245 9.24 -8.20 21.42
C ASN A 245 8.29 -7.00 21.62
N SER A 246 8.20 -6.11 20.62
CA SER A 246 7.30 -4.96 20.63
C SER A 246 5.90 -5.31 20.12
N GLY A 247 5.72 -6.51 19.56
CA GLY A 247 4.47 -7.00 18.98
C GLY A 247 4.38 -6.78 17.47
N TRP A 248 5.35 -6.13 16.84
CA TRP A 248 5.44 -6.02 15.38
C TRP A 248 5.73 -7.39 14.73
N GLU A 249 6.37 -8.32 15.46
CA GLU A 249 6.60 -9.71 15.03
C GLU A 249 5.34 -10.59 14.96
N ASP A 250 4.24 -10.12 15.56
CA ASP A 250 2.93 -10.77 15.48
C ASP A 250 2.19 -10.40 14.18
N LEU A 251 2.61 -9.34 13.45
CA LEU A 251 1.91 -8.91 12.25
C LEU A 251 1.99 -9.97 11.14
N ILE A 252 0.88 -10.12 10.41
CA ILE A 252 0.82 -10.91 9.19
C ILE A 252 -0.09 -10.21 8.18
N PHE A 253 0.41 -10.02 6.96
CA PHE A 253 -0.40 -9.46 5.89
C PHE A 253 -1.28 -10.55 5.29
N ILE A 254 -2.57 -10.28 5.13
CA ILE A 254 -3.54 -11.22 4.57
C ILE A 254 -3.75 -10.85 3.10
N PRO A 255 -3.40 -11.74 2.15
CA PRO A 255 -3.60 -11.48 0.73
C PRO A 255 -5.06 -11.18 0.41
N PRO A 256 -5.34 -10.29 -0.56
CA PRO A 256 -6.70 -9.99 -1.00
C PRO A 256 -7.55 -11.24 -1.24
N GLY A 257 -8.75 -11.29 -0.67
CA GLY A 257 -9.70 -12.39 -0.82
C GLY A 257 -9.43 -13.63 0.05
N LYS A 258 -8.30 -13.69 0.79
CA LYS A 258 -8.03 -14.78 1.74
C LYS A 258 -8.58 -14.47 3.13
N THR A 259 -8.91 -15.53 3.86
CA THR A 259 -9.19 -15.42 5.31
C THR A 259 -7.90 -15.50 6.12
N SER A 260 -7.88 -14.87 7.30
CA SER A 260 -6.75 -14.93 8.23
C SER A 260 -6.36 -16.37 8.57
N SER A 261 -7.35 -17.21 8.88
CA SER A 261 -7.16 -18.60 9.28
C SER A 261 -6.53 -19.46 8.18
N GLN A 262 -6.99 -19.28 6.93
CA GLN A 262 -6.46 -19.99 5.77
C GLN A 262 -5.02 -19.56 5.49
N HIS A 263 -4.75 -18.26 5.42
CA HIS A 263 -3.41 -17.78 5.12
C HIS A 263 -2.39 -18.16 6.20
N ILE A 264 -2.74 -18.02 7.48
CA ILE A 264 -1.90 -18.48 8.59
C ILE A 264 -1.66 -20.00 8.50
N GLN A 265 -2.61 -20.79 7.99
CA GLN A 265 -2.37 -22.22 7.76
C GLN A 265 -1.36 -22.49 6.65
N ASP A 266 -1.42 -21.75 5.55
CA ASP A 266 -0.50 -21.89 4.42
C ASP A 266 0.94 -21.55 4.85
N VAL A 267 1.13 -20.39 5.49
CA VAL A 267 2.45 -19.88 5.90
C VAL A 267 3.09 -20.71 7.01
N VAL A 268 2.30 -21.38 7.84
CA VAL A 268 2.79 -22.22 8.95
C VAL A 268 3.07 -23.67 8.50
N LYS A 269 2.62 -24.06 7.31
CA LYS A 269 2.90 -25.37 6.71
C LYS A 269 4.11 -25.36 5.77
N GLY A 270 4.39 -24.22 5.12
CA GLY A 270 5.61 -23.97 4.36
C GLY A 270 6.79 -23.69 5.29
#